data_AF-A0A6B2VEZ7-F1
#
_entry.id   AF-A0A6B2VEZ7-F1
#
_cell.length_a   1.000
_cell.length_b   1.000
_cell.length_c   1.000
_cell.angle_alpha   90.00
_cell.angle_beta   90.00
_cell.angle_gamma   90.00
#
_symmetry.space_group_name_H-M   'P 1'
#
loop_
_entity.id
_entity.type
_entity.pdbx_description
1 polymer ?
#
loop_
_entity_poly.entity_id
_entity_poly.type
_entity_poly.pdbx_seq_one_letter_code
_entity_poly.pdbx_strand_id
1 'polypeptide(L)'
;MPPLIAFFAALAALDVTGVAAGWPPLEWLTKPLLAPVLAGYLWRRTGTAHVWVLTGLGFAAAGDVALLLSGPVAFAVGLGFFLGAQVCWIAAFRRAGAVGYLRTRRRVCAAHLAVWVA
;
A
#
# COMPACT_ATOMS: atom_id res chain seq x y z
N MET A 1 -14.65 12.40 9.85
CA MET A 1 -13.64 11.80 8.94
C MET A 1 -13.26 12.83 7.89
N PRO A 2 -11.97 13.04 7.56
CA PRO A 2 -11.59 13.89 6.42
C PRO A 2 -12.28 13.37 5.14
N PRO A 3 -12.76 14.24 4.22
CA PRO A 3 -13.54 13.81 3.07
C PRO A 3 -12.80 12.79 2.19
N LEU A 4 -11.48 12.95 1.99
CA LEU A 4 -10.67 11.99 1.24
C LEU A 4 -10.54 10.62 1.92
N ILE A 5 -10.54 10.57 3.26
CA ILE A 5 -10.50 9.30 3.99
C ILE A 5 -11.86 8.59 3.92
N ALA A 6 -12.95 9.34 4.00
CA ALA A 6 -14.28 8.78 3.79
C ALA A 6 -14.43 8.24 2.36
N PHE A 7 -13.91 8.97 1.36
CA PHE A 7 -13.90 8.54 -0.03
C PHE A 7 -13.03 7.28 -0.24
N PHE A 8 -11.82 7.25 0.33
CA PHE A 8 -10.98 6.05 0.33
C PHE A 8 -11.69 4.85 0.96
N ALA A 9 -12.34 5.02 2.11
CA ALA A 9 -13.06 3.95 2.78
C ALA A 9 -14.23 3.42 1.92
N ALA A 10 -14.96 4.31 1.24
CA ALA A 10 -16.01 3.92 0.30
C ALA A 10 -15.44 3.14 -0.90
N LEU A 11 -14.34 3.62 -1.51
CA LEU A 11 -13.66 2.91 -2.59
C LEU A 11 -13.18 1.52 -2.14
N ALA A 12 -12.60 1.41 -0.94
CA ALA A 12 -12.12 0.13 -0.42
C ALA A 12 -13.27 -0.85 -0.17
N ALA A 13 -14.39 -0.37 0.37
CA ALA A 13 -15.58 -1.19 0.56
C ALA A 13 -16.15 -1.67 -0.78
N LEU A 14 -16.19 -0.81 -1.80
CA LEU A 14 -16.64 -1.16 -3.14
C LEU A 14 -15.69 -2.14 -3.84
N ASP A 15 -14.38 -1.95 -3.73
CA ASP A 15 -13.36 -2.86 -4.28
C ASP A 15 -13.51 -4.27 -3.68
N VAL A 16 -13.54 -4.37 -2.35
CA VAL A 16 -13.73 -5.65 -1.64
C VAL A 16 -15.06 -6.30 -2.02
N THR A 17 -16.13 -5.51 -2.17
CA THR A 17 -17.43 -6.01 -2.63
C THR A 17 -17.36 -6.51 -4.07
N GLY A 18 -16.66 -5.78 -4.96
CA GLY A 18 -16.44 -6.16 -6.35
C GLY A 18 -15.69 -7.48 -6.46
N VAL A 19 -14.61 -7.63 -5.69
CA VAL A 19 -13.86 -8.90 -5.61
C VAL A 19 -14.75 -10.02 -5.08
N ALA A 20 -15.47 -9.80 -3.98
CA ALA A 20 -16.34 -10.82 -3.38
C ALA A 20 -17.51 -11.25 -4.28
N ALA A 21 -18.04 -10.32 -5.09
CA ALA A 21 -19.10 -10.57 -6.05
C ALA A 21 -18.59 -11.07 -7.42
N GLY A 22 -17.28 -11.08 -7.65
CA GLY A 22 -16.69 -11.39 -8.95
C GLY A 22 -17.13 -10.40 -10.04
N TRP A 23 -17.07 -9.09 -9.74
CA TRP A 23 -17.49 -8.01 -10.63
C TRP A 23 -16.30 -7.16 -11.12
N PRO A 24 -15.59 -7.58 -12.18
CA PRO A 24 -14.34 -6.93 -12.62
C PRO A 24 -14.46 -5.44 -12.98
N PRO A 25 -15.54 -4.95 -13.62
CA PRO A 25 -15.72 -3.51 -13.85
C PRO A 25 -15.65 -2.66 -12.57
N LEU A 26 -16.14 -3.19 -11.44
CA LEU A 26 -16.07 -2.47 -10.16
C LEU A 26 -14.64 -2.40 -9.64
N GLU A 27 -13.87 -3.49 -9.77
CA GLU A 27 -12.43 -3.51 -9.45
C GLU A 27 -11.64 -2.53 -10.33
N TRP A 28 -11.89 -2.52 -11.64
CA TRP A 28 -11.25 -1.59 -12.58
C TRP A 28 -11.51 -0.12 -12.25
N LEU A 29 -12.66 0.20 -11.67
CA LEU A 29 -12.99 1.55 -11.24
C LEU A 29 -12.33 1.91 -9.90
N THR A 30 -12.35 0.99 -8.94
CA THR A 30 -12.04 1.29 -7.54
C THR A 30 -10.57 1.08 -7.20
N LYS A 31 -9.99 -0.06 -7.60
CA LYS A 31 -8.62 -0.47 -7.27
C LYS A 31 -7.57 0.55 -7.68
N PRO A 32 -7.57 1.10 -8.92
CA PRO A 32 -6.57 2.10 -9.32
C PRO A 32 -6.63 3.41 -8.53
N LEU A 33 -7.76 3.71 -7.87
CA LEU A 33 -7.98 4.97 -7.15
C LEU A 33 -7.59 4.91 -5.68
N LEU A 34 -7.48 3.72 -5.07
CA LEU A 34 -7.21 3.56 -3.64
C LEU A 34 -5.92 4.28 -3.21
N ALA A 35 -4.78 3.90 -3.80
CA ALA A 35 -3.49 4.48 -3.45
C ALA A 35 -3.36 5.96 -3.85
N PRO A 36 -3.82 6.43 -5.04
CA PRO A 36 -3.81 7.85 -5.37
C PRO A 36 -4.65 8.74 -4.45
N VAL A 37 -5.82 8.28 -3.99
CA VAL A 37 -6.64 9.04 -3.03
C VAL A 37 -5.91 9.18 -1.70
N LEU A 38 -5.28 8.11 -1.22
CA LEU A 38 -4.49 8.15 0.01
C LEU A 38 -3.25 9.04 -0.13
N ALA A 39 -2.59 8.99 -1.29
CA ALA A 39 -1.46 9.86 -1.62
C ALA A 39 -1.87 11.34 -1.65
N GLY A 40 -3.02 11.64 -2.28
CA GLY A 40 -3.58 12.98 -2.30
C GLY A 40 -3.94 13.49 -0.91
N TYR A 41 -4.48 12.63 -0.04
CA TYR A 41 -4.73 12.97 1.36
C TYR A 41 -3.44 13.31 2.10
N LEU A 42 -2.42 12.44 2.01
CA LEU A 42 -1.14 12.63 2.67
C LEU A 42 -0.45 13.91 2.19
N TRP A 43 -0.39 14.10 0.87
CA TRP A 43 0.21 15.28 0.26
C TRP A 43 -0.46 16.58 0.70
N ARG A 44 -1.80 16.62 0.78
CA ARG A 44 -2.52 17.80 1.30
C ARG A 44 -2.21 18.10 2.77
N ARG A 45 -1.87 17.08 3.56
CA ARG A 45 -1.59 17.21 5.00
C ARG A 45 -0.14 17.59 5.28
N THR A 46 0.80 17.08 4.48
CA THR A 46 2.23 17.12 4.81
C THR A 46 3.11 17.67 3.68
N GLY A 47 2.53 18.05 2.55
CA GLY A 47 3.27 18.38 1.35
C GLY A 47 4.18 17.22 0.93
N THR A 48 5.44 17.55 0.65
CA THR A 48 6.48 16.58 0.24
C THR A 48 7.29 16.00 1.40
N ALA A 49 6.93 16.30 2.66
CA ALA A 49 7.68 15.83 3.83
C ALA A 49 7.79 14.29 3.90
N HIS A 50 6.81 13.57 3.36
CA HIS A 50 6.79 12.11 3.27
C HIS A 50 6.97 11.60 1.83
N VAL A 51 7.90 12.20 1.08
CA VAL A 51 8.15 11.86 -0.34
C VAL A 51 8.28 10.36 -0.59
N TRP A 52 8.98 9.61 0.25
CA TRP A 52 9.14 8.15 0.11
C TRP A 52 7.82 7.40 0.31
N VAL A 53 6.93 7.86 1.18
CA VAL A 53 5.60 7.26 1.35
C VAL A 53 4.75 7.53 0.11
N LEU A 54 4.81 8.76 -0.42
CA LEU A 54 4.10 9.14 -1.65
C LEU A 54 4.61 8.35 -2.88
N THR A 55 5.92 8.21 -3.03
CA THR A 55 6.51 7.38 -4.09
C THR A 55 6.09 5.92 -3.94
N GLY A 56 6.09 5.39 -2.71
CA GLY A 56 5.60 4.03 -2.44
C GLY A 56 4.11 3.85 -2.79
N LEU A 57 3.26 4.85 -2.54
CA LEU A 57 1.87 4.83 -2.96
C LEU A 57 1.71 4.87 -4.50
N GLY A 58 2.60 5.58 -5.21
CA GLY A 58 2.65 5.53 -6.67
C GLY A 58 3.00 4.14 -7.20
N PHE A 59 3.98 3.49 -6.59
CA PHE A 59 4.31 2.09 -6.88
C PHE A 59 3.15 1.15 -6.55
N ALA A 60 2.49 1.31 -5.40
CA ALA A 60 1.34 0.50 -5.04
C ALA A 60 0.20 0.65 -6.06
N ALA A 61 -0.10 1.87 -6.51
CA ALA A 61 -1.10 2.12 -7.55
C ALA A 61 -0.76 1.41 -8.87
N ALA A 62 0.51 1.46 -9.30
CA ALA A 62 0.96 0.75 -10.49
C ALA A 62 0.85 -0.78 -10.32
N GLY A 63 1.14 -1.30 -9.12
CA GLY A 63 0.94 -2.70 -8.77
C GLY A 63 -0.51 -3.14 -8.85
N ASP A 64 -1.42 -2.34 -8.28
CA ASP A 64 -2.87 -2.56 -8.32
C ASP A 64 -3.40 -2.63 -9.76
N VAL A 65 -2.96 -1.71 -10.62
CA VAL A 65 -3.32 -1.69 -12.05
C VAL A 65 -2.76 -2.91 -12.78
N ALA A 66 -1.51 -3.28 -12.53
CA ALA A 66 -0.90 -4.46 -13.16
C ALA A 66 -1.66 -5.75 -12.80
N LEU A 67 -2.16 -5.88 -11.56
CA LEU A 67 -2.94 -7.03 -11.12
C LEU A 67 -4.35 -7.12 -11.73
N LEU A 68 -4.85 -6.05 -12.36
CA LEU A 68 -6.11 -6.11 -13.11
C LEU A 68 -5.95 -6.78 -14.48
N LEU A 69 -4.72 -6.83 -14.99
CA LEU A 69 -4.40 -7.55 -16.22
C LEU A 69 -4.24 -9.04 -15.92
N SER A 70 -4.67 -9.88 -16.85
CA SER A 70 -4.59 -11.34 -16.68
C SER A 70 -3.21 -11.88 -17.05
N GLY A 71 -2.83 -12.96 -16.35
CA GLY A 71 -1.66 -13.77 -16.69
C GLY A 71 -0.44 -13.57 -15.78
N PRO A 72 0.50 -14.53 -15.82
CA PRO A 72 1.62 -14.59 -14.88
C PRO A 72 2.61 -13.43 -15.03
N VAL A 73 2.76 -12.87 -16.23
CA VAL A 73 3.64 -11.71 -16.48
C VAL A 73 3.08 -10.47 -15.80
N ALA A 74 1.79 -10.18 -15.98
CA ALA A 74 1.12 -9.07 -15.32
C ALA A 74 1.21 -9.19 -13.79
N PHE A 75 0.99 -10.40 -13.27
CA PHE A 75 1.18 -10.70 -11.85
C PHE A 75 2.60 -10.41 -11.35
N ALA A 76 3.63 -10.86 -12.08
CA ALA A 76 5.03 -10.64 -11.73
C ALA A 76 5.41 -9.15 -11.78
N VAL A 77 4.91 -8.40 -12.77
CA VAL A 77 5.07 -6.94 -12.87
C VAL A 77 4.42 -6.26 -11.67
N GLY A 78 3.19 -6.64 -11.32
CA GLY A 78 2.49 -6.12 -10.15
C GLY A 78 3.29 -6.36 -8.87
N LEU A 79 3.81 -7.58 -8.68
CA LEU A 79 4.66 -7.92 -7.55
C LEU A 79 5.94 -7.07 -7.51
N GLY A 80 6.56 -6.81 -8.66
CA GLY A 80 7.73 -5.92 -8.77
C GLY A 80 7.41 -4.49 -8.31
N PHE A 81 6.25 -3.96 -8.70
CA PHE A 81 5.80 -2.66 -8.23
C PHE A 81 5.51 -2.65 -6.72
N PHE A 82 4.84 -3.67 -6.17
CA PHE A 82 4.65 -3.78 -4.72
C PHE A 82 5.97 -3.90 -3.95
N LEU A 83 6.97 -4.60 -4.48
CA LEU A 83 8.31 -4.61 -3.90
C LEU A 83 8.91 -3.20 -3.87
N GLY A 84 8.76 -2.44 -4.96
CA GLY A 84 9.16 -1.02 -5.00
C GLY A 84 8.47 -0.17 -3.92
N ALA A 85 7.17 -0.40 -3.69
CA ALA A 85 6.42 0.25 -2.61
C ALA A 85 7.00 -0.09 -1.23
N GLN A 86 7.26 -1.38 -0.97
CA GLN A 86 7.85 -1.84 0.29
C GLN A 86 9.23 -1.21 0.53
N VAL A 87 10.10 -1.17 -0.49
CA VAL A 87 11.43 -0.53 -0.39
C VAL A 87 11.29 0.95 -0.03
N CYS A 88 10.36 1.65 -0.68
CA CYS A 88 10.09 3.06 -0.41
C CYS A 88 9.61 3.30 1.02
N TRP A 89 8.67 2.50 1.53
CA TRP A 89 8.16 2.63 2.89
C TRP A 89 9.21 2.24 3.94
N ILE A 90 9.98 1.18 3.71
CA ILE A 90 11.12 0.83 4.57
C ILE A 90 12.10 2.00 4.63
N ALA A 91 12.44 2.62 3.49
CA ALA A 91 13.31 3.80 3.48
C ALA A 91 12.71 4.97 4.27
N ALA A 92 11.40 5.23 4.15
CA ALA A 92 10.68 6.25 4.91
C ALA A 92 10.79 6.02 6.42
N PHE A 93 10.44 4.81 6.89
CA PHE A 93 10.48 4.47 8.31
C PHE A 93 11.90 4.42 8.88
N ARG A 94 12.88 3.93 8.10
CA ARG A 94 14.28 3.95 8.50
C ARG A 94 14.77 5.38 8.75
N ARG A 95 14.43 6.33 7.86
CA ARG A 95 14.75 7.76 8.03
C ARG A 95 14.04 8.39 9.22
N ALA A 96 12.85 7.91 9.56
CA ALA A 96 12.12 8.30 10.76
C ALA A 96 12.63 7.65 12.07
N GLY A 97 13.75 6.90 12.03
CA GLY A 97 14.38 6.32 13.22
C GLY A 97 13.91 4.91 13.59
N ALA A 98 13.15 4.22 12.72
CA ALA A 98 12.61 2.89 13.02
C ALA A 98 13.67 1.86 13.40
N VAL A 99 14.89 1.94 12.86
CA VAL A 99 15.98 1.00 13.20
C VAL A 99 16.35 1.10 14.69
N GLY A 100 16.46 2.32 15.23
CA GLY A 100 16.73 2.52 16.65
C GLY A 100 15.61 1.96 17.53
N TYR A 101 14.36 2.24 17.16
CA TYR A 101 13.16 1.75 17.84
C TYR A 101 13.07 0.21 17.87
N LEU A 102 13.38 -0.45 16.75
CA LEU A 102 13.35 -1.91 16.65
C LEU A 102 14.48 -2.57 17.44
N ARG A 103 15.67 -1.96 17.53
CA ARG A 103 16.81 -2.50 18.29
C ARG A 103 16.48 -2.65 19.78
N THR A 104 15.79 -1.68 20.37
CA THR A 104 15.34 -1.75 21.78
C THR A 104 14.29 -2.83 22.01
N ARG A 105 13.56 -3.26 20.97
CA ARG A 105 12.47 -4.25 21.04
C ARG A 105 12.80 -5.60 20.40
N ARG A 106 14.09 -5.92 20.22
CA ARG A 106 14.56 -7.13 19.50
C ARG A 106 13.90 -8.44 19.96
N ARG A 107 13.60 -8.57 21.27
CA ARG A 107 12.95 -9.78 21.83
C ARG A 107 11.52 -9.94 21.33
N VAL A 108 10.77 -8.84 21.27
CA VAL A 108 9.40 -8.84 20.75
C VAL A 108 9.41 -9.14 19.25
N CYS A 109 10.35 -8.56 18.50
CA CYS A 109 10.52 -8.88 17.09
C CYS A 109 10.86 -10.37 16.87
N ALA A 110 11.78 -10.92 17.66
CA ALA A 110 12.14 -12.33 17.58
C ALA A 110 10.97 -13.25 17.93
N ALA A 111 10.19 -12.93 18.96
CA ALA A 111 8.99 -13.67 19.31
C ALA A 111 7.93 -13.63 18.20
N HIS A 112 7.69 -12.45 17.61
CA HIS A 112 6.78 -12.32 16.47
C HIS A 112 7.25 -13.14 15.26
N LEU A 113 8.56 -13.13 14.96
CA LEU A 113 9.12 -13.96 13.88
C LEU A 113 9.00 -15.46 14.18
N ALA A 114 9.22 -15.87 15.43
CA ALA A 114 9.06 -17.27 15.83
C ALA A 114 7.61 -17.73 15.67
N VAL A 115 6.63 -16.91 16.05
CA VAL A 115 5.20 -17.20 15.83
C VAL A 115 4.87 -17.31 14.33
N TRP A 116 5.49 -16.50 13.49
CA TRP A 116 5.24 -16.51 12.05
C TRP A 116 5.85 -17.72 11.32
N VAL A 117 6.89 -18.34 11.89
CA VAL A 117 7.62 -19.46 11.28
C VAL A 117 7.15 -20.81 11.84
N ALA A 118 6.46 -20.82 12.98
CA ALA A 118 5.85 -22.00 13.59
C ALA A 118 4.54 -22.39 12.88
#